data_AF-A0A939W127-F1
#
_entry.id   AF-A0A939W127-F1
#
_cell.length_a   1.000
_cell.length_b   1.000
_cell.length_c   1.000
_cell.angle_alpha   90.00
_cell.angle_beta   90.00
_cell.angle_gamma   90.00
#
_symmetry.space_group_name_H-M   'P 1'
#
loop_
_entity.id
_entity.type
_entity.pdbx_description
1 polymer ?
#
loop_
_entity_poly.entity_id
_entity_poly.type
_entity_poly.pdbx_seq_one_letter_code
_entity_poly.pdbx_strand_id
1 'polypeptide(L)' 'MTLRQVKKGQTVVVEKLLGEGAVKRRIMDMGITKGTEIYVRKVAP' A
#
# COMPACT_ATOMS: atom_id res chain seq x y z
N MET A 1 -9.61 4.17 5.04
CA MET A 1 -8.78 4.90 4.06
C MET A 1 -8.02 3.88 3.22
N THR A 2 -7.90 4.08 1.91
CA THR A 2 -7.10 3.18 1.02
C THR A 2 -5.96 3.97 0.37
N LEU A 3 -4.95 3.28 -0.16
CA LEU A 3 -3.83 3.92 -0.86
C LEU A 3 -4.28 4.83 -2.02
N ARG A 4 -5.43 4.57 -2.64
CA ARG A 4 -6.01 5.41 -3.70
C ARG A 4 -6.40 6.82 -3.21
N GLN A 5 -6.69 6.98 -1.92
CA GLN A 5 -7.11 8.25 -1.32
C GLN A 5 -5.94 9.07 -0.78
N VAL A 6 -4.73 8.51 -0.75
CA VAL A 6 -3.54 9.15 -0.17
C VAL A 6 -2.94 10.13 -1.16
N LYS A 7 -2.68 11.37 -0.71
CA LYS A 7 -2.07 12.40 -1.56
C LYS A 7 -0.56 12.18 -1.68
N LYS A 8 0.02 12.66 -2.77
CA LYS A 8 1.49 12.75 -2.92
C LYS A 8 2.13 13.48 -1.73
N GLY A 9 3.27 13.00 -1.28
CA GLY A 9 4.02 13.56 -0.15
C GLY A 9 3.56 13.10 1.23
N GLN A 10 2.62 12.16 1.33
CA GLN A 10 2.18 11.59 2.61
C GLN A 10 2.83 10.23 2.90
N THR A 11 3.05 9.97 4.19
CA THR A 11 3.46 8.66 4.71
C THR A 11 2.27 8.02 5.43
N VAL A 12 2.05 6.73 5.17
CA VAL A 12 0.98 5.95 5.82
C VAL A 12 1.51 4.59 6.25
N VAL A 13 0.93 4.03 7.31
CA VAL A 13 1.24 2.67 7.78
C VAL A 13 0.18 1.69 7.26
N VAL A 14 0.62 0.53 6.79
CA VAL A 14 -0.28 -0.52 6.33
C VAL A 14 -0.98 -1.19 7.52
N GLU A 15 -2.28 -0.97 7.66
CA GLU A 15 -3.09 -1.61 8.69
C GLU A 15 -3.55 -3.02 8.27
N LYS A 16 -3.98 -3.17 7.00
CA LYS A 16 -4.45 -4.44 6.42
C LYS A 16 -4.32 -4.46 4.91
N LEU A 17 -4.12 -5.64 4.35
CA LEU A 17 -4.12 -5.90 2.91
C LEU A 17 -5.49 -6.44 2.49
N LEU A 18 -6.18 -5.69 1.61
CA LEU A 18 -7.44 -6.08 0.99
C LEU A 18 -7.16 -6.60 -0.42
N GLY A 19 -7.60 -7.82 -0.72
CA GLY A 19 -7.39 -8.46 -2.02
C GLY A 19 -7.39 -9.98 -1.90
N GLU A 20 -7.71 -10.64 -3.01
CA GLU A 20 -7.83 -12.10 -3.06
C GLU A 20 -6.51 -12.74 -3.52
N GLY A 21 -6.28 -13.97 -3.03
CA GLY A 21 -5.26 -14.93 -3.47
C GLY A 21 -3.97 -14.31 -4.00
N ALA A 22 -3.82 -14.33 -5.32
CA ALA A 22 -2.60 -13.96 -6.03
C ALA A 22 -2.18 -12.49 -5.83
N VAL A 23 -3.14 -11.55 -5.74
CA VAL A 23 -2.83 -10.11 -5.58
C VAL A 23 -2.27 -9.86 -4.20
N LYS A 24 -2.91 -10.41 -3.16
CA LYS A 24 -2.41 -10.29 -1.79
C LYS A 24 -1.02 -10.91 -1.66
N ARG A 25 -0.80 -12.07 -2.29
CA ARG A 25 0.51 -12.74 -2.27
C ARG A 25 1.58 -11.91 -2.95
N ARG A 26 1.31 -11.37 -4.15
CA ARG A 26 2.24 -10.48 -4.85
C ARG A 26 2.58 -9.24 -4.03
N ILE A 27 1.61 -8.63 -3.36
CA ILE A 27 1.87 -7.46 -2.50
C ILE A 27 2.79 -7.84 -1.33
N MET A 28 2.59 -9.02 -0.73
CA MET A 28 3.47 -9.55 0.31
C MET A 28 4.86 -9.91 -0.23
N ASP A 29 4.95 -10.49 -1.43
CA ASP A 29 6.22 -10.83 -2.10
C ASP A 29 7.03 -9.57 -2.46
N MET A 30 6.36 -8.43 -2.71
CA MET A 30 7.01 -7.11 -2.83
C MET A 30 7.49 -6.53 -1.49
N GLY A 31 7.25 -7.22 -0.36
CA GLY A 31 7.65 -6.79 0.98
C GLY A 31 6.67 -5.84 1.67
N ILE A 32 5.48 -5.63 1.11
CA ILE A 32 4.46 -4.78 1.72
C ILE A 32 3.58 -5.64 2.63
N THR A 33 3.78 -5.51 3.95
CA THR A 33 3.03 -6.27 4.96
C THR A 33 2.44 -5.33 6.02
N LYS A 34 1.68 -5.88 6.97
CA LYS A 34 1.10 -5.08 8.05
C LYS A 34 2.21 -4.42 8.88
N GLY A 35 2.10 -3.13 9.13
CA GLY A 35 3.11 -2.33 9.83
C GLY A 35 4.18 -1.72 8.92
N THR A 36 4.21 -2.05 7.62
CA THR A 36 5.10 -1.37 6.68
C THR A 36 4.70 0.10 6.51
N GLU A 37 5.66 1.02 6.61
CA GLU A 37 5.49 2.42 6.24
C GLU A 37 5.64 2.61 4.73
N ILE A 38 4.69 3.34 4.13
CA ILE A 38 4.68 3.65 2.70
C ILE A 38 4.66 5.17 2.53
N TYR A 39 5.65 5.69 1.81
CA TYR A 39 5.70 7.08 1.38
C TYR A 39 5.25 7.23 -0.07
N VAL A 40 4.18 8.00 -0.31
CA VAL A 40 3.62 8.20 -1.66
C VAL A 40 4.38 9.31 -2.39
N ARG A 41 5.32 8.92 -3.25
CA ARG A 41 6.15 9.87 -4.02
C ARG A 41 5.39 10.58 -5.14
N LYS A 42 4.64 9.83 -5.95
CA LYS A 42 3.91 10.34 -7.12
C LYS A 42 2.72 9.43 -7.40
N VAL A 43 1.66 10.00 -7.96
CA VAL A 43 0.49 9.28 -8.47
C VAL A 43 0.40 9.57 -9.96
N ALA A 44 0.12 8.55 -10.77
CA ALA A 44 -0.17 8.76 -12.19
C ALA A 44 -1.48 9.58 -12.32
N PRO A 45 -1.58 10.49 -13.31
CA PRO A 45 -2.83 11.20 -13.59
C PRO A 45 -3.96 10.24 -13.96
#